data_AF-A0A3S1BR56-F1
#
_entry.id   AF-A0A3S1BR56-F1
#
_cell.length_a   1.000
_cell.length_b   1.000
_cell.length_c   1.000
_cell.angle_alpha   90.00
_cell.angle_beta   90.00
_cell.angle_gamma   90.00
#
_symmetry.space_group_name_H-M   'P 1'
#
loop_
_entity.id
_entity.type
_entity.pdbx_description
1 polymer ?
#
loop_
_entity_poly.entity_id
_entity_poly.type
_entity_poly.pdbx_seq_one_letter_code
_entity_poly.pdbx_strand_id
1 'polypeptide(L)' 'MGNRVVQDVIETAFAALALDWRKHVKFDAHFLRPAEPLQLVGDASKARTVLGWSPQTSFTALIQEMTRAELDALS' A
#
# COMPACT_ATOMS: atom_id res chain seq x y z
N MET A 1 1.22 -15.07 0.69
CA MET A 1 1.18 -13.71 0.11
C MET A 1 -0.10 -13.06 0.59
N GLY A 2 0.03 -11.97 1.36
CA GLY A 2 -1.07 -11.44 2.16
C GLY A 2 -2.10 -10.72 1.31
N ASN A 3 -3.38 -11.03 1.55
CA ASN A 3 -4.47 -10.16 1.15
C ASN A 3 -4.29 -8.81 1.84
N ARG A 4 -4.28 -7.71 1.08
CA ARG A 4 -4.12 -6.34 1.59
C ARG A 4 -5.24 -5.48 1.05
N VAL A 5 -5.80 -4.65 1.91
CA VAL A 5 -6.85 -3.69 1.57
C VAL A 5 -6.31 -2.26 1.64
N VAL A 6 -7.06 -1.29 1.12
CA VAL A 6 -6.66 0.13 1.19
C VAL A 6 -6.43 0.59 2.63
N GLN A 7 -7.17 0.02 3.59
CA GLN A 7 -6.96 0.32 5.01
C GLN A 7 -5.56 -0.08 5.52
N ASP A 8 -4.96 -1.17 5.03
CA ASP A 8 -3.58 -1.55 5.41
C ASP A 8 -2.55 -0.47 5.00
N VAL A 9 -2.76 0.15 3.82
CA VAL A 9 -1.91 1.24 3.33
C VAL A 9 -2.02 2.44 4.26
N ILE A 10 -3.25 2.84 4.59
CA ILE A 10 -3.55 3.98 5.47
C ILE A 10 -2.93 3.75 6.84
N GLU A 11 -3.18 2.60 7.45
CA GLU A 11 -2.65 2.27 8.78
C GLU A 11 -1.12 2.27 8.80
N THR A 12 -0.48 1.67 7.78
CA THR A 12 0.98 1.62 7.70
C THR A 12 1.60 3.01 7.53
N ALA A 13 1.02 3.86 6.67
CA ALA A 13 1.52 5.21 6.42
C ALA A 13 1.39 6.10 7.66
N PHE A 14 0.21 6.12 8.30
CA PHE A 14 -0.02 6.94 9.49
C PHE A 14 0.80 6.45 10.69
N ALA A 15 0.95 5.14 10.87
CA ALA A 15 1.79 4.56 11.91
C ALA A 15 3.27 4.96 11.74
N ALA A 16 3.77 5.10 10.50
CA ALA A 16 5.14 5.56 10.23
C ALA A 16 5.43 6.97 10.77
N LEU A 17 4.38 7.77 11.00
CA LEU A 17 4.45 9.13 11.54
C LEU A 17 3.89 9.24 12.97
N ALA A 18 3.59 8.11 13.63
CA ALA A 18 2.94 8.04 14.94
C ALA A 18 1.59 8.81 15.01
N LEU A 19 0.82 8.80 13.91
CA LEU A 19 -0.48 9.46 13.80
C LEU A 19 -1.63 8.44 13.87
N ASP A 20 -2.79 8.88 14.38
CA ASP A 20 -4.04 8.10 14.35
C ASP A 20 -4.85 8.46 13.11
N TRP A 21 -4.86 7.56 12.11
CA TRP A 21 -5.52 7.77 10.83
C TRP A 21 -7.02 8.09 10.96
N ARG A 22 -7.69 7.59 12.00
CA ARG A 22 -9.13 7.78 12.23
C ARG A 22 -9.52 9.24 12.45
N LYS A 23 -8.55 10.09 12.83
CA LYS A 23 -8.76 11.54 13.00
C LYS A 23 -8.74 12.30 11.68
N HIS A 24 -8.19 11.71 10.62
CA HIS A 24 -7.88 12.41 9.37
C HIS A 24 -8.63 11.86 8.16
N VAL A 25 -8.83 10.54 8.09
CA VAL A 25 -9.48 9.89 6.95
C VAL A 25 -11.00 9.93 7.11
N LYS A 26 -11.69 10.28 6.03
CA LYS A 26 -13.14 10.26 5.92
C LYS A 26 -13.55 9.50 4.67
N PHE A 27 -14.68 8.80 4.75
CA PHE A 27 -15.30 8.18 3.59
C PHE A 27 -16.03 9.24 2.76
N ASP A 28 -15.87 9.17 1.44
CA ASP A 28 -16.63 9.97 0.49
C ASP A 28 -17.09 9.06 -0.67
N ALA A 29 -18.41 9.02 -0.88
CA ALA A 29 -19.05 8.20 -1.90
C ALA A 29 -18.64 8.59 -3.33
N HIS A 30 -18.15 9.82 -3.55
CA HIS A 30 -17.66 10.26 -4.87
C HIS A 30 -16.43 9.47 -5.34
N PHE A 31 -15.68 8.83 -4.44
CA PHE A 31 -14.55 7.97 -4.80
C PHE A 31 -14.94 6.51 -5.11
N LEU A 32 -16.21 6.15 -4.94
CA LEU A 32 -16.69 4.82 -5.33
C LEU A 32 -16.71 4.71 -6.86
N ARG A 33 -16.21 3.58 -7.35
CA ARG A 33 -16.25 3.26 -8.79
C ARG A 33 -17.45 2.36 -9.08
N PRO A 34 -18.24 2.62 -10.12
CA PRO A 34 -19.41 1.80 -10.48
C PRO A 34 -19.09 0.32 -10.70
N ALA A 35 -17.87 0.03 -11.14
CA ALA A 35 -17.30 -1.32 -11.20
C ALA A 35 -16.00 -1.34 -10.39
N GLU A 36 -16.06 -1.94 -9.21
CA GLU A 36 -14.88 -2.15 -8.38
C GLU A 36 -14.22 -3.46 -8.79
N PRO A 37 -12.92 -3.47 -9.16
CA PRO A 37 -12.23 -4.70 -9.47
C PRO A 37 -12.19 -5.60 -8.22
N LEU A 38 -12.40 -6.89 -8.44
CA LEU A 38 -12.14 -7.92 -7.44
C LEU A 38 -10.67 -7.87 -7.01
N GLN A 39 -10.39 -8.44 -5.84
CA GLN A 39 -9.05 -8.55 -5.25
C GLN A 39 -7.98 -8.92 -6.29
N LEU A 40 -6.97 -8.07 -6.45
CA LEU A 40 -5.88 -8.28 -7.40
C LEU A 40 -4.73 -9.02 -6.71
N VAL A 41 -4.57 -10.31 -7.03
CA VAL A 41 -3.45 -11.14 -6.53
C VAL A 41 -2.70 -11.73 -7.71
N GLY A 42 -1.51 -11.22 -7.96
CA GLY A 42 -0.62 -11.75 -9.00
C GLY A 42 0.14 -12.99 -8.54
N ASP A 43 0.23 -13.99 -9.42
CA ASP A 43 1.18 -15.10 -9.26
C ASP A 43 2.47 -14.84 -10.04
N ALA A 44 3.53 -14.44 -9.32
CA ALA A 44 4.85 -14.21 -9.89
C ALA A 44 5.72 -15.48 -10.02
N SER A 45 5.14 -16.69 -9.98
CA SER A 45 5.90 -17.94 -10.05
C SER A 45 6.69 -18.06 -11.36
N LYS A 46 6.11 -17.66 -12.49
CA LYS A 46 6.82 -17.65 -13.77
C LYS A 46 8.05 -16.73 -13.76
N ALA A 47 7.93 -15.53 -13.18
CA ALA A 47 9.05 -14.59 -13.08
C ALA A 47 10.17 -15.14 -12.18
N ARG A 48 9.81 -15.76 -11.04
CA ARG A 48 10.78 -16.44 -10.16
C ARG A 48 11.54 -17.54 -10.89
N THR A 49 10.82 -18.42 -11.60
CA THR A 49 11.44 -19.59 -12.25
C THR A 49 12.26 -19.22 -13.48
N VAL A 50 11.74 -18.34 -14.34
CA VAL A 50 12.37 -18.05 -15.65
C VAL A 50 13.45 -16.98 -15.53
N LEU A 51 13.25 -15.99 -14.66
CA LEU A 51 14.13 -14.82 -14.57
C LEU A 51 14.98 -14.83 -13.30
N GLY A 52 14.75 -15.75 -12.37
CA GLY A 52 15.34 -15.67 -11.02
C GLY A 52 14.85 -14.45 -10.23
N TRP A 53 13.79 -13.77 -10.69
CA TRP A 53 13.35 -12.50 -10.13
C TRP A 53 12.53 -12.72 -8.84
N SER A 54 12.80 -11.92 -7.81
CA SER A 54 12.00 -11.84 -6.59
C SER A 54 11.88 -10.38 -6.13
N PRO A 55 10.76 -10.00 -5.48
CA PRO A 55 10.61 -8.66 -4.93
C PRO A 55 11.60 -8.45 -3.79
N GLN A 56 12.35 -7.35 -3.83
CA GLN A 56 13.32 -7.00 -2.79
C GLN A 56 12.69 -6.14 -1.68
N THR A 57 11.59 -5.45 -1.99
CA THR A 57 10.89 -4.56 -1.05
C THR A 57 9.59 -5.19 -0.59
N SER A 58 9.36 -5.21 0.72
CA SER A 58 8.09 -5.66 1.31
C SER A 58 7.04 -4.56 1.22
N PHE A 59 5.76 -4.93 1.34
CA PHE A 59 4.65 -3.96 1.38
C PHE A 59 4.88 -2.87 2.43
N THR A 60 5.18 -3.26 3.68
CA THR A 60 5.38 -2.31 4.78
C THR A 60 6.58 -1.40 4.52
N ALA A 61 7.69 -1.95 4.04
CA ALA A 61 8.87 -1.15 3.73
C ALA A 61 8.59 -0.12 2.63
N LEU A 62 7.88 -0.52 1.56
CA LEU A 62 7.50 0.37 0.47
C LEU A 62 6.62 1.53 0.95
N ILE A 63 5.55 1.24 1.71
CA ILE A 63 4.66 2.30 2.20
C ILE A 63 5.40 3.26 3.13
N GLN A 64 6.23 2.74 4.05
CA GLN A 64 7.03 3.58 4.94
C GLN A 64 8.05 4.44 4.19
N GLU A 65 8.70 3.89 3.16
CA GLU A 65 9.62 4.64 2.29
C GLU A 65 8.91 5.79 1.58
N MET A 66 7.76 5.52 0.95
CA MET A 66 6.94 6.54 0.30
C MET A 66 6.49 7.63 1.28
N THR A 67 6.05 7.26 2.48
CA THR A 67 5.62 8.24 3.50
C THR A 67 6.75 9.14 3.96
N ARG A 68 7.95 8.59 4.21
CA ARG A 68 9.12 9.40 4.61
C ARG A 68 9.57 10.31 3.47
N ALA A 69 9.61 9.80 2.24
CA ALA A 69 10.00 10.60 1.08
C ALA A 69 9.09 11.83 0.90
N GLU A 70 7.77 11.66 1.10
CA GLU A 70 6.84 12.79 1.04
C GLU A 70 7.06 13.77 2.20
N LEU A 71 7.34 13.28 3.42
CA LEU A 71 7.65 14.16 4.55
C LEU A 71 8.93 14.99 4.29
N ASP A 72 9.98 14.36 3.77
CA ASP A 72 11.24 15.02 3.44
C ASP A 72 11.06 16.06 2.31
N ALA A 73 10.11 15.86 1.39
CA ALA A 73 9.80 16.82 0.34
C ALA A 73 9.04 18.06 0.85
N LEU A 74 8.44 17.99 2.04
CA LEU A 74 7.67 19.08 2.67
C LEU A 74 8.50 19.90 3.67
N SER A 75 9.71 19.47 4.01
CA SER A 75 10.65 20.20 4.88
C SER A 75 11.48 21.23 4.12
#